data_AF-A0A8F5MYC2-F1
#
_entry.id   AF-A0A8F5MYC2-F1
#
_cell.length_a   1.000
_cell.length_b   1.000
_cell.length_c   1.000
_cell.angle_alpha   90.00
_cell.angle_beta   90.00
_cell.angle_gamma   90.00
#
_symmetry.space_group_name_H-M   'P 1'
#
loop_
_entity.id
_entity.type
_entity.pdbx_description
1 polymer ?
#
loop_
_entity_poly.entity_id
_entity_poly.type
_entity_poly.pdbx_seq_one_letter_code
_entity_poly.pdbx_strand_id
1 'polypeptide(L)'
;MTTHHTTAQKIQHVHDWRASGLTRLQYCRLHGLSSHAFHEWLRLPDDGVSVAEKPVLLPVCIQPSPEPVPVGGIITLHLPGGYRIDCLPAQLPNVLRAVKHAET
;
A
#
# COMPACT_ATOMS: atom_id res chain seq x y z
N MET A 1 13.80 8.86 34.08
CA MET A 1 15.24 8.92 33.78
C MET A 1 15.40 9.24 32.31
N THR A 2 15.78 10.47 31.95
CA THR A 2 16.01 10.87 30.56
C THR A 2 17.39 10.39 30.14
N THR A 3 17.46 9.20 29.53
CA THR A 3 18.65 8.73 28.83
C THR A 3 18.96 9.71 27.69
N HIS A 4 19.98 10.54 27.89
CA HIS A 4 20.47 11.45 26.87
C HIS A 4 21.15 10.63 25.77
N HIS A 5 20.46 10.49 24.64
CA HIS A 5 21.04 9.89 23.43
C HIS A 5 21.69 11.00 22.61
N THR A 6 22.91 10.77 22.13
CA THR A 6 23.56 11.68 21.19
C THR A 6 22.88 11.63 19.82
N THR A 7 23.03 12.67 19.01
CA THR A 7 22.41 12.72 17.67
C THR A 7 22.79 11.51 16.81
N ALA A 8 24.05 11.08 16.84
CA ALA A 8 24.51 9.89 16.15
C ALA A 8 23.81 8.60 16.61
N GLN A 9 23.61 8.43 17.92
CA GLN A 9 22.89 7.26 18.47
C GLN A 9 21.42 7.23 18.03
N LYS A 10 20.77 8.41 17.96
CA LYS A 10 19.37 8.51 17.49
C LYS A 10 19.25 8.10 16.03
N ILE A 11 20.17 8.56 15.18
CA ILE A 11 20.21 8.21 13.76
C ILE A 11 20.43 6.70 13.58
N GLN A 12 21.37 6.12 14.33
CA GLN A 12 21.62 4.67 14.29
C GLN A 12 20.37 3.87 14.67
N HIS A 13 19.67 4.26 15.75
CA HIS A 13 18.42 3.60 16.15
C HIS A 13 17.32 3.69 15.08
N VAL A 14 17.21 4.82 14.36
CA VAL A 14 16.25 4.96 13.27
C VAL A 14 16.63 4.08 12.08
N HIS A 15 17.92 3.98 11.76
CA HIS A 15 18.42 3.11 10.70
C HIS A 15 18.18 1.63 11.02
N ASP A 16 18.58 1.18 12.22
CA ASP A 16 18.38 -0.19 12.69
C ASP A 16 16.88 -0.54 12.77
N TRP A 17 16.05 0.42 13.19
CA TRP A 17 14.59 0.25 13.18
C TRP A 17 14.05 0.04 11.76
N ARG A 18 14.44 0.88 10.78
CA ARG A 18 14.02 0.73 9.38
C ARG A 18 14.47 -0.60 8.79
N ALA A 19 15.69 -1.04 9.09
CA ALA A 19 16.23 -2.32 8.62
C ALA A 19 15.53 -3.53 9.28
N SER A 20 15.09 -3.38 10.54
CA SER A 20 14.45 -4.48 11.29
C SER A 20 13.05 -4.84 10.79
N GLY A 21 12.37 -3.94 10.06
CA GLY A 21 10.97 -4.14 9.65
C GLY A 21 9.96 -4.18 10.81
N LEU A 22 10.39 -3.86 12.04
CA LEU A 22 9.54 -3.87 13.23
C LEU A 22 8.63 -2.66 13.27
N THR A 23 7.46 -2.80 13.89
CA THR A 23 6.64 -1.62 14.19
C THR A 23 7.32 -0.76 15.26
N ARG A 24 7.09 0.55 15.22
CA ARG A 24 7.69 1.51 16.17
C ARG A 24 7.53 1.09 17.64
N LEU A 25 6.34 0.60 18.01
CA LEU A 25 6.06 0.16 19.38
C LEU A 25 6.87 -1.07 19.78
N GLN A 26 7.05 -2.02 18.87
CA GLN A 26 7.87 -3.21 19.12
C GLN A 26 9.34 -2.82 19.30
N TYR A 27 9.86 -1.96 18.42
CA TYR A 27 11.23 -1.49 18.50
C TYR A 27 11.49 -0.70 19.81
N CYS A 28 10.57 0.20 20.17
CA CYS A 28 10.67 0.95 21.43
C CYS A 28 10.64 0.04 22.66
N ARG A 29 9.79 -1.00 22.67
CA ARG A 29 9.72 -1.97 23.77
C ARG A 29 11.00 -2.80 23.89
N LEU A 30 11.56 -3.23 22.76
CA LEU A 30 12.76 -4.05 22.71
C LEU A 30 14.00 -3.30 23.20
N HIS A 31 14.12 -2.03 22.79
CA HIS A 31 15.28 -1.19 23.11
C HIS A 31 15.07 -0.28 24.34
N GLY A 32 13.95 -0.42 25.05
CA GLY A 32 13.64 0.40 26.23
C GLY A 32 13.52 1.90 25.94
N LEU A 33 13.16 2.26 24.71
CA LEU A 33 13.07 3.65 24.26
C LEU A 33 11.68 4.21 24.51
N SER A 34 11.60 5.51 24.85
CA SER A 34 10.29 6.17 24.94
C SER A 34 9.73 6.40 23.53
N SER A 35 8.48 5.96 23.29
CA SER A 35 7.84 6.14 21.98
C SER A 35 7.67 7.62 21.60
N HIS A 36 7.57 8.51 22.58
CA HIS A 36 7.45 9.96 22.35
C HIS A 36 8.79 10.54 21.87
N ALA A 37 9.89 10.25 22.57
CA ALA A 37 11.22 10.70 22.15
C ALA A 37 11.61 10.11 20.78
N PHE A 38 11.30 8.82 20.54
CA PHE A 38 11.58 8.19 19.26
C PHE A 38 10.80 8.82 18.11
N HIS A 39 9.57 9.30 18.35
CA HIS A 39 8.83 10.05 17.33
C HIS A 39 9.51 11.35 16.94
N GLU A 40 10.07 12.08 17.91
CA GLU A 40 10.85 13.28 17.64
C GLU A 40 12.15 12.96 16.89
N TRP A 41 12.77 11.81 17.16
CA TRP A 41 13.99 11.37 16.44
C TRP A 41 13.74 11.09 14.96
N LEU A 42 12.55 10.64 14.58
CA LEU A 42 12.16 10.46 13.18
C LEU A 42 12.04 11.77 12.41
N ARG A 43 11.93 12.91 13.11
CA ARG A 43 11.84 14.25 12.51
C ARG A 43 13.20 14.93 12.40
N LEU A 44 14.24 14.41 13.06
CA LEU A 44 15.58 14.98 12.92
C LEU A 44 16.04 14.78 11.47
N PRO A 45 16.60 15.82 10.83
CA PRO A 45 17.26 15.65 9.55
C PRO A 45 18.38 14.64 9.74
N ASP A 46 18.38 13.62 8.90
CA ASP A 46 19.45 12.66 8.83
C ASP A 46 20.71 13.41 8.43
N ASP A 47 21.65 13.60 9.36
CA ASP A 47 22.89 14.36 9.13
C ASP A 47 23.88 13.57 8.23
N GLY A 48 23.39 12.62 7.44
CA GLY A 48 24.25 11.77 6.62
C GLY A 48 23.56 10.75 5.72
N VAL A 49 22.36 10.23 6.05
CA VAL A 49 21.61 9.43 5.07
C VAL A 49 20.66 10.35 4.33
N SER A 50 21.23 10.93 3.29
CA SER A 50 20.47 11.39 2.14
C SER A 50 19.60 10.22 1.65
N VAL A 51 18.39 10.11 2.17
CA VAL A 51 17.26 9.54 1.40
C VAL A 51 16.88 10.60 0.37
N ALA A 52 17.86 10.99 -0.45
CA ALA A 52 17.64 11.42 -1.82
C ALA A 52 17.54 10.18 -2.71
N GLU A 53 16.90 9.11 -2.24
CA GLU A 53 16.02 8.39 -3.14
C GLU A 53 14.84 9.33 -3.41
N LYS A 54 15.08 10.29 -4.32
CA LYS A 54 13.98 10.75 -5.17
C LYS A 54 13.22 9.49 -5.56
N PRO A 55 11.90 9.39 -5.31
CA PRO A 55 11.16 8.23 -5.75
C PRO A 55 11.48 8.06 -7.24
N VAL A 56 12.20 6.99 -7.57
CA VAL A 56 12.56 6.71 -8.94
C VAL A 56 11.25 6.37 -9.61
N LEU A 57 10.74 7.31 -10.41
CA LEU A 57 9.63 7.03 -11.31
C LEU A 57 10.17 6.04 -12.33
N LEU A 58 9.94 4.75 -12.07
CA LEU A 58 10.24 3.71 -13.03
C LEU A 58 9.27 3.91 -14.21
N PRO A 59 9.77 4.16 -15.43
CA PRO A 59 8.92 4.29 -16.59
C PRO A 59 8.24 2.95 -16.86
N VAL A 60 6.96 2.85 -16.52
CA VAL A 60 6.12 1.71 -16.90
C VAL A 60 5.72 1.87 -18.35
N CYS A 61 6.24 1.00 -19.21
CA CYS A 61 5.82 0.94 -20.61
C CYS A 61 4.58 0.06 -20.71
N ILE A 62 3.41 0.66 -20.97
CA ILE A 62 2.19 -0.09 -21.27
C ILE A 62 2.33 -0.65 -22.68
N GLN A 63 2.82 -1.88 -22.79
CA GLN A 63 2.82 -2.58 -24.08
C GLN A 63 1.40 -3.07 -24.37
N PRO A 64 0.83 -2.78 -25.55
CA PRO A 64 -0.40 -3.44 -25.97
C PRO A 64 -0.14 -4.95 -25.99
N SER A 65 -1.01 -5.73 -25.33
CA SER A 65 -0.91 -7.19 -25.35
C SER A 65 -0.89 -7.66 -26.81
N PRO A 66 0.10 -8.47 -27.23
CA PRO A 66 0.18 -9.01 -28.59
C PRO A 66 -0.90 -10.06 -28.87
N GLU A 67 -1.64 -10.49 -27.85
CA GLU A 67 -2.75 -11.42 -28.01
C GLU A 67 -3.96 -10.70 -28.63
N PRO A 68 -4.57 -11.27 -29.69
CA PRO A 68 -5.82 -10.74 -30.21
C PRO A 68 -6.84 -10.76 -29.07
N VAL A 69 -7.20 -9.56 -28.58
CA VAL A 69 -8.26 -9.38 -27.60
C VAL A 69 -9.46 -10.21 -28.07
N PRO A 70 -9.92 -11.21 -27.29
CA PRO A 70 -11.06 -12.00 -27.66
C PRO A 70 -12.21 -11.03 -27.96
N VAL A 71 -12.69 -11.03 -29.20
CA VAL A 71 -13.85 -10.26 -29.62
C VAL A 71 -15.05 -10.87 -28.91
N GLY A 72 -15.27 -10.43 -27.67
CA GLY A 72 -16.16 -11.09 -26.72
C GLY A 72 -15.75 -10.85 -25.27
N GLY A 73 -15.28 -9.64 -24.94
CA GLY A 73 -14.87 -9.30 -23.58
C GLY A 73 -16.00 -9.53 -22.59
N ILE A 74 -15.76 -10.33 -21.56
CA ILE A 74 -16.74 -10.61 -20.50
C ILE A 74 -16.88 -9.35 -19.63
N ILE A 75 -18.11 -8.97 -19.33
CA ILE A 75 -18.47 -7.91 -18.38
C ILE A 75 -18.85 -8.58 -17.06
N THR A 76 -18.16 -8.22 -15.98
CA THR A 76 -18.49 -8.63 -14.62
C THR A 76 -19.34 -7.56 -13.93
N LEU A 77 -20.58 -7.90 -13.60
CA LEU A 77 -21.50 -7.08 -12.80
C LEU A 77 -21.34 -7.41 -11.32
N HIS A 78 -21.24 -6.39 -10.48
CA HIS A 78 -21.21 -6.54 -9.02
C HIS A 78 -22.55 -6.10 -8.46
N LEU A 79 -23.22 -6.99 -7.73
CA LEU A 79 -24.55 -6.75 -7.15
C LEU A 79 -24.47 -6.53 -5.63
N PRO A 80 -25.51 -5.90 -5.04
CA PRO A 80 -25.68 -5.88 -3.59
C PRO A 80 -25.65 -7.30 -3.00
N GLY A 81 -25.06 -7.47 -1.82
CA GLY A 81 -24.91 -8.79 -1.19
C GLY A 81 -23.68 -9.59 -1.67
N GLY A 82 -22.83 -9.01 -2.52
CA GLY A 82 -21.55 -9.61 -2.92
C GLY A 82 -21.63 -10.60 -4.09
N TYR A 83 -22.79 -10.72 -4.73
CA TYR A 83 -22.95 -11.53 -5.93
C TYR A 83 -22.23 -10.89 -7.12
N ARG A 84 -21.71 -11.75 -8.00
CA ARG A 84 -21.05 -11.36 -9.25
C ARG A 84 -21.64 -12.12 -10.42
N ILE A 85 -21.89 -11.44 -11.52
CA ILE A 85 -22.43 -12.04 -12.75
C ILE A 85 -21.50 -11.68 -13.91
N ASP A 86 -20.96 -12.70 -14.54
CA ASP A 86 -20.18 -12.57 -15.77
C ASP A 86 -21.10 -12.75 -16.98
N CYS A 87 -21.09 -11.79 -17.89
CA CYS A 87 -21.93 -11.83 -19.08
C CYS A 87 -21.25 -11.20 -20.29
N LEU A 88 -21.66 -11.59 -21.48
CA LEU A 88 -21.21 -10.91 -22.70
C LEU A 88 -21.88 -9.53 -22.82
N PRO A 89 -21.26 -8.56 -23.52
CA PRO A 89 -21.83 -7.22 -23.71
C PRO A 89 -23.21 -7.27 -24.38
N ALA A 90 -23.43 -8.22 -25.28
CA ALA A 90 -24.72 -8.45 -25.93
C ALA A 90 -25.82 -8.95 -24.96
N GLN A 91 -25.43 -9.58 -23.85
CA GLN A 91 -26.35 -10.12 -22.85
C GLN A 91 -26.64 -9.11 -21.72
N LEU A 92 -25.82 -8.06 -21.59
CA LEU A 92 -25.92 -7.05 -20.53
C LEU A 92 -27.34 -6.49 -20.34
N PRO A 93 -28.10 -6.08 -21.38
CA PRO A 93 -29.45 -5.55 -21.19
C PRO A 93 -30.42 -6.58 -20.60
N ASN A 94 -30.28 -7.85 -20.99
CA ASN A 94 -31.11 -8.93 -20.50
C ASN A 94 -30.77 -9.30 -19.06
N VAL A 95 -29.48 -9.31 -18.71
CA VAL A 95 -29.02 -9.54 -17.34
C VAL A 95 -29.48 -8.43 -16.40
N LEU A 96 -29.33 -7.16 -16.80
CA LEU A 96 -29.81 -6.03 -16.00
C LEU A 96 -31.33 -6.09 -15.77
N ARG A 97 -32.10 -6.48 -16.78
CA ARG A 97 -33.54 -6.70 -16.64
C ARG A 97 -33.86 -7.83 -15.67
N ALA A 98 -33.17 -8.97 -15.77
CA ALA A 98 -33.37 -10.11 -14.87
C ALA A 98 -33.05 -9.75 -13.42
N VAL A 99 -31.95 -9.04 -13.19
CA VAL A 99 -31.53 -8.56 -11.86
C VAL A 99 -32.56 -7.60 -11.27
N LYS A 100 -33.08 -6.66 -12.07
CA LYS A 100 -34.13 -5.72 -11.64
C LYS A 100 -35.40 -6.44 -11.16
N HIS A 101 -35.75 -7.57 -11.78
CA HIS A 101 -36.94 -8.35 -11.40
C HIS A 101 -36.68 -9.29 -10.21
N ALA A 102 -35.43 -9.64 -9.92
CA ALA A 102 -35.05 -10.50 -8.80
C ALA A 102 -35.06 -9.79 -7.43
N GLU A 103 -35.10 -8.45 -7.41
CA GLU A 103 -35.23 -7.64 -6.19
C GLU A 103 -36.70 -7.36 -5.79
N THR A 104 -37.66 -8.12 -6.34
CA THR A 104 -39.09 -8.08 -5.97
C THR A 104 -39.46 -9.27 -5.10
#